data_AF-A0A8T3YNJ7-F1
#
_entry.id   AF-A0A8T3YNJ7-F1
#
_cell.length_a   1.000
_cell.length_b   1.000
_cell.length_c   1.000
_cell.angle_alpha   90.00
_cell.angle_beta   90.00
_cell.angle_gamma   90.00
#
_symmetry.space_group_name_H-M   'P 1'
#
loop_
_entity.id
_entity.type
_entity.pdbx_description
1 polymer ?
#
loop_
_entity_poly.entity_id
_entity_poly.type
_entity_poly.pdbx_seq_one_letter_code
_entity_poly.pdbx_strand_id
1 'polypeptide(L)'
;MAKGPKVIPRNSVDVGTMLLGAMVVVALVIGVIFMYGFEQPTPKTRTFSNLSGEVSLRISNITVEPFTPPEVWSFKDVYVAVRHLDKKYETSGADFHNENLRSGPMVHPNAADDYLRDVDKLEAWIGNNTFKNQSNAIGHFLEARRKMLISEKSFQQALSYGMHGVFNKELNCEDREIIKQATKLYNTSQINGWRAMAQLDKAMAADPIARDLIGVNTPTEERRPKFYDNIFVDIAYLANNNLVGLEEYCEGTKPEKSIDPIVAGNFRGMAS
;
A
#
# COMPACT_ATOMS: atom_id res chain seq x y z
N MET A 1 52.10 15.93 38.26
CA MET A 1 52.17 16.23 36.81
C MET A 1 50.97 15.57 36.12
N ALA A 2 49.96 16.34 35.74
CA ALA A 2 48.75 15.83 35.10
C ALA A 2 48.95 15.77 33.57
N LYS A 3 48.69 14.61 32.95
CA LYS A 3 48.65 14.45 31.50
C LYS A 3 47.30 14.99 30.97
N GLY A 4 47.36 16.00 30.11
CA GLY A 4 46.19 16.56 29.42
C GLY A 4 45.57 15.59 28.40
N PRO A 5 44.31 15.80 28.00
CA PRO A 5 43.57 14.90 27.13
C PRO A 5 44.06 14.96 25.69
N LYS A 6 44.10 13.78 25.06
CA LYS A 6 44.54 13.54 23.68
C LYS A 6 43.39 13.87 22.73
N VAL A 7 43.58 14.85 21.85
CA VAL A 7 42.62 15.19 20.78
C VAL A 7 42.71 14.15 19.68
N ILE A 8 41.60 13.48 19.36
CA ILE A 8 41.47 12.57 18.21
C ILE A 8 40.91 13.37 17.03
N PRO A 9 41.54 13.37 15.85
CA PRO A 9 41.02 14.07 14.69
C PRO A 9 39.74 13.40 14.18
N ARG A 10 38.70 14.21 13.91
CA ARG A 10 37.51 13.77 13.20
C ARG A 10 37.88 13.54 11.73
N ASN A 11 37.70 12.31 11.26
CA ASN A 11 37.70 12.01 9.83
C ASN A 11 36.53 12.76 9.17
N SER A 12 36.83 13.62 8.21
CA SER A 12 35.86 14.23 7.31
C SER A 12 35.25 13.13 6.45
N VAL A 13 33.99 12.79 6.70
CA VAL A 13 33.22 11.93 5.80
C VAL A 13 32.89 12.76 4.57
N ASP A 14 33.40 12.30 3.43
CA ASP A 14 33.29 12.95 2.14
C ASP A 14 31.84 12.85 1.62
N VAL A 15 31.09 13.95 1.74
CA VAL A 15 29.67 14.08 1.38
C VAL A 15 29.42 13.76 -0.10
N GLY A 16 30.46 13.82 -0.95
CA GLY A 16 30.36 13.50 -2.38
C GLY A 16 29.98 12.04 -2.68
N THR A 17 30.30 11.09 -1.79
CA THR A 17 29.99 9.66 -2.03
C THR A 17 28.57 9.26 -1.65
N MET A 18 27.92 9.99 -0.72
CA MET A 18 26.52 9.73 -0.35
C MET A 18 25.53 10.17 -1.44
N LEU A 19 25.84 11.24 -2.18
CA LEU A 19 25.01 11.74 -3.28
C LEU A 19 24.97 10.78 -4.48
N LEU A 20 26.11 10.15 -4.82
CA LEU A 20 26.13 9.12 -5.87
C LEU A 20 25.32 7.88 -5.47
N GLY A 21 25.39 7.46 -4.20
CA GLY A 21 24.62 6.31 -3.70
C GLY A 21 23.10 6.53 -3.79
N ALA A 22 22.62 7.72 -3.41
CA ALA A 22 21.20 8.05 -3.47
C ALA A 22 20.69 8.13 -4.92
N MET A 23 21.47 8.70 -5.85
CA MET A 23 21.09 8.77 -7.27
C MET A 23 21.01 7.37 -7.92
N VAL A 24 21.88 6.43 -7.56
CA VAL A 24 21.84 5.06 -8.08
C VAL A 24 20.60 4.31 -7.58
N VAL A 25 20.17 4.53 -6.34
CA VAL A 25 18.95 3.90 -5.79
C VAL A 25 17.69 4.46 -6.45
N VAL A 26 17.61 5.79 -6.65
CA VAL A 26 16.47 6.42 -7.34
C VAL A 26 16.39 5.98 -8.81
N ALA A 27 17.52 5.90 -9.51
CA ALA A 27 17.57 5.40 -10.89
C ALA A 27 17.19 3.92 -11.00
N LEU A 28 17.53 3.08 -10.02
CA LEU A 28 17.11 1.68 -9.98
C LEU A 28 15.61 1.50 -9.68
N VAL A 29 15.06 2.30 -8.77
CA VAL A 29 13.61 2.27 -8.48
C VAL A 29 12.81 2.76 -9.69
N ILE A 30 13.23 3.84 -10.35
CA ILE A 30 12.60 4.34 -11.59
C ILE A 30 12.79 3.33 -12.74
N GLY A 31 13.98 2.73 -12.88
CA GLY A 31 14.26 1.74 -13.93
C GLY A 31 13.46 0.45 -13.80
N VAL A 32 13.22 -0.02 -12.58
CA VAL A 32 12.34 -1.19 -12.32
C VAL A 32 10.86 -0.85 -12.58
N ILE A 33 10.44 0.39 -12.31
CA ILE A 33 9.08 0.87 -12.63
C ILE A 33 8.89 1.02 -14.15
N PHE A 34 9.92 1.41 -14.91
CA PHE A 34 9.85 1.59 -16.37
C PHE A 34 10.07 0.32 -17.20
N MET A 35 10.77 -0.70 -16.68
CA MET A 35 10.95 -1.99 -17.38
C MET A 35 9.65 -2.82 -17.45
N TYR A 36 8.67 -2.55 -16.59
CA TYR A 36 7.31 -3.04 -16.76
C TYR A 36 6.52 -2.07 -17.61
N GLY A 37 6.78 -2.13 -18.92
CA GLY A 37 6.03 -1.39 -19.93
C GLY A 37 4.54 -1.59 -19.74
N PHE A 38 3.87 -0.52 -19.31
CA PHE A 38 2.42 -0.37 -19.45
C PHE A 38 2.13 -0.24 -20.95
N GLU A 39 2.05 -1.38 -21.65
CA GLU A 39 1.28 -1.43 -22.89
C GLU A 39 -0.15 -1.08 -22.51
N GLN A 40 -0.58 0.13 -22.88
CA GLN A 40 -2.00 0.44 -22.85
C GLN A 40 -2.74 -0.63 -23.67
N PRO A 41 -3.74 -1.33 -23.10
CA PRO A 41 -4.54 -2.24 -23.89
C PRO A 41 -5.29 -1.40 -24.92
N THR A 42 -4.76 -1.37 -26.15
CA THR A 42 -5.56 -0.98 -27.31
C THR A 42 -6.76 -1.94 -27.34
N PRO A 43 -7.99 -1.44 -27.46
CA PRO A 43 -9.15 -2.29 -27.60
C PRO A 43 -9.02 -3.06 -28.93
N LYS A 44 -8.44 -4.27 -28.86
CA LYS A 44 -8.45 -5.20 -29.99
C LYS A 44 -9.88 -5.72 -30.11
N THR A 45 -10.65 -5.12 -31.00
CA THR A 45 -11.85 -5.74 -31.57
C THR A 45 -11.39 -7.03 -32.25
N ARG A 46 -11.51 -8.16 -31.55
CA ARG A 46 -11.30 -9.48 -32.16
C ARG A 46 -12.56 -9.81 -32.97
N THR A 47 -12.50 -9.53 -34.27
CA THR A 47 -13.37 -10.19 -35.25
C THR A 47 -12.91 -11.63 -35.35
N PHE A 48 -13.67 -12.56 -34.77
CA PHE A 48 -13.45 -13.99 -34.99
C PHE A 48 -13.95 -14.34 -36.39
N SER A 49 -13.04 -14.43 -37.35
CA SER A 49 -13.28 -15.16 -38.59
C SER A 49 -13.06 -16.65 -38.34
N ASN A 50 -14.13 -17.41 -38.55
CA ASN A 50 -14.18 -18.86 -38.52
C ASN A 50 -12.99 -19.50 -39.25
N LEU A 51 -12.26 -20.37 -38.56
CA LEU A 51 -11.54 -21.50 -39.16
C LEU A 51 -11.46 -22.64 -38.14
N SER A 52 -12.11 -23.73 -38.55
CA SER A 52 -12.26 -25.05 -37.96
C SER A 52 -11.12 -25.52 -37.06
N GLY A 53 -11.47 -25.86 -35.82
CA GLY A 53 -10.61 -26.56 -34.87
C GLY A 53 -11.21 -26.47 -33.46
N GLU A 54 -12.27 -27.23 -33.20
CA GLU A 54 -12.87 -27.34 -31.86
C GLU A 54 -11.87 -27.94 -30.87
N VAL A 55 -11.15 -27.06 -30.17
CA VAL A 55 -10.58 -27.39 -28.87
C VAL A 55 -11.61 -26.98 -27.82
N SER A 56 -12.40 -27.96 -27.37
CA SER A 56 -13.35 -27.81 -26.27
C SER A 56 -12.58 -27.63 -24.96
N LEU A 57 -12.13 -26.40 -24.70
CA LEU A 57 -11.73 -25.99 -23.35
C LEU A 57 -13.01 -25.88 -22.53
N ARG A 58 -13.30 -26.92 -21.73
CA ARG A 58 -14.25 -26.84 -20.63
C ARG A 58 -13.75 -25.78 -19.65
N ILE A 59 -14.19 -24.55 -19.84
CA ILE A 59 -14.23 -23.56 -18.77
C ILE A 59 -15.24 -24.13 -17.79
N SER A 60 -14.77 -24.82 -16.77
CA SER A 60 -15.58 -25.17 -15.62
C SER A 60 -16.09 -23.85 -15.05
N ASN A 61 -17.37 -23.56 -15.29
CA ASN A 61 -18.10 -22.48 -14.64
C ASN A 61 -17.78 -22.57 -13.14
N ILE A 62 -16.99 -21.62 -12.64
CA ILE A 62 -16.77 -21.47 -11.22
C ILE A 62 -18.08 -20.91 -10.69
N THR A 63 -19.00 -21.80 -10.29
CA THR A 63 -20.17 -21.45 -9.51
C THR A 63 -19.68 -20.87 -8.20
N VAL A 64 -19.69 -19.55 -8.11
CA VAL A 64 -19.59 -18.84 -6.84
C VAL A 64 -20.95 -19.02 -6.19
N GLU A 65 -21.02 -19.86 -5.16
CA GLU A 65 -22.25 -19.97 -4.38
C GLU A 65 -22.63 -18.58 -3.85
N PRO A 66 -23.90 -18.17 -3.95
CA PRO A 66 -24.34 -16.89 -3.44
C PRO A 66 -24.14 -16.86 -1.93
N PHE A 67 -23.36 -15.89 -1.45
CA PHE A 67 -23.15 -15.69 -0.03
C PHE A 67 -24.49 -15.39 0.66
N THR A 68 -24.94 -16.31 1.52
CA THR A 68 -26.12 -16.11 2.34
C THR A 68 -25.68 -15.63 3.74
N PRO A 69 -26.10 -14.43 4.16
CA PRO A 69 -25.73 -13.84 5.43
C PRO A 69 -26.22 -14.68 6.62
N PRO A 70 -25.38 -14.89 7.65
CA PRO A 70 -25.85 -15.50 8.89
C PRO A 70 -26.61 -14.48 9.77
N GLU A 71 -27.52 -14.98 10.62
CA GLU A 71 -28.19 -14.16 11.66
C GLU A 71 -27.22 -13.67 12.74
N VAL A 72 -26.15 -14.43 13.00
CA VAL A 72 -25.11 -14.11 13.97
C VAL A 72 -23.75 -14.22 13.28
N TRP A 73 -23.00 -13.12 13.29
CA TRP A 73 -21.73 -13.03 12.58
C TRP A 73 -20.55 -13.45 13.46
N SER A 74 -19.73 -14.36 12.95
CA SER A 74 -18.40 -14.65 13.48
C SER A 74 -17.31 -13.96 12.65
N PHE A 75 -16.09 -13.88 13.19
CA PHE A 75 -14.93 -13.39 12.45
C PHE A 75 -14.74 -14.15 11.13
N LYS A 76 -14.90 -15.49 11.14
CA LYS A 76 -14.77 -16.34 9.96
C LYS A 76 -15.77 -15.96 8.87
N ASP A 77 -17.01 -15.65 9.25
CA ASP A 77 -18.06 -15.27 8.28
C ASP A 77 -17.73 -13.93 7.62
N VAL A 78 -17.24 -12.97 8.41
CA VAL A 78 -16.79 -11.66 7.88
C VAL A 78 -15.58 -11.83 6.98
N TYR A 79 -14.60 -12.64 7.38
CA TYR A 79 -13.44 -12.95 6.56
C TYR A 79 -13.85 -13.55 5.21
N VAL A 80 -14.76 -14.53 5.21
CA VAL A 80 -15.31 -15.12 3.99
C VAL A 80 -16.07 -14.09 3.15
N ALA A 81 -16.86 -13.21 3.77
CA ALA A 81 -17.56 -12.15 3.06
C ALA A 81 -16.59 -11.17 2.39
N VAL A 82 -15.52 -10.75 3.08
CA VAL A 82 -14.47 -9.91 2.49
C VAL A 82 -13.79 -10.62 1.33
N ARG A 83 -13.48 -11.93 1.43
CA ARG A 83 -12.92 -12.71 0.31
C ARG A 83 -13.87 -12.79 -0.89
N HIS A 84 -15.18 -12.80 -0.68
CA HIS A 84 -16.15 -12.72 -1.77
C HIS A 84 -16.14 -11.33 -2.41
N LEU A 85 -15.99 -10.26 -1.62
CA LEU A 85 -15.82 -8.92 -2.17
C LEU A 85 -14.49 -8.79 -2.93
N ASP A 86 -13.38 -9.35 -2.43
CA ASP A 86 -12.10 -9.41 -3.14
C ASP A 86 -12.33 -10.00 -4.53
N LYS A 87 -12.96 -11.18 -4.60
CA LYS A 87 -13.29 -11.84 -5.87
C LYS A 87 -14.20 -11.03 -6.78
N LYS A 88 -15.17 -10.31 -6.22
CA LYS A 88 -16.09 -9.44 -6.99
C LYS A 88 -15.33 -8.29 -7.67
N TYR A 89 -14.32 -7.75 -7.00
CA TYR A 89 -13.52 -6.62 -7.47
C TYR A 89 -12.13 -7.04 -7.96
N GLU A 90 -11.91 -8.35 -8.16
CA GLU A 90 -10.64 -8.94 -8.55
C GLU A 90 -10.33 -8.56 -10.00
N THR A 91 -9.50 -7.54 -10.17
CA THR A 91 -9.10 -7.06 -11.50
C THR A 91 -7.84 -7.73 -12.03
N SER A 92 -7.03 -8.34 -11.16
CA SER A 92 -5.66 -8.77 -11.49
C SER A 92 -5.08 -9.88 -10.59
N GLY A 93 -5.92 -10.67 -9.91
CA GLY A 93 -5.45 -11.56 -8.83
C GLY A 93 -5.23 -10.84 -7.50
N ALA A 94 -5.76 -9.61 -7.39
CA ALA A 94 -5.75 -8.82 -6.17
C ALA A 94 -6.73 -9.45 -5.18
N ASP A 95 -6.17 -9.92 -4.07
CA ASP A 95 -6.94 -10.36 -2.92
C ASP A 95 -6.21 -9.96 -1.65
N PHE A 96 -6.93 -9.99 -0.53
CA PHE A 96 -6.42 -9.58 0.77
C PHE A 96 -5.00 -10.11 1.14
N HIS A 97 -4.64 -11.31 0.68
CA HIS A 97 -3.34 -11.93 0.95
C HIS A 97 -2.28 -11.61 -0.09
N ASN A 98 -2.68 -11.40 -1.34
CA ASN A 98 -1.76 -11.25 -2.46
C ASN A 98 -1.43 -9.80 -2.82
N GLU A 99 -2.20 -8.85 -2.31
CA GLU A 99 -2.02 -7.43 -2.61
C GLU A 99 -0.68 -6.87 -2.10
N ASN A 100 0.00 -6.13 -2.97
CA ASN A 100 1.27 -5.49 -2.65
C ASN A 100 1.54 -4.26 -3.55
N LEU A 101 1.81 -3.10 -2.94
CA LEU A 101 2.10 -1.82 -3.58
C LEU A 101 3.43 -1.77 -4.34
N ARG A 102 4.41 -2.62 -4.02
CA ARG A 102 5.74 -2.65 -4.67
C ARG A 102 5.65 -3.20 -6.09
N SER A 103 5.03 -4.36 -6.25
CA SER A 103 5.04 -5.12 -7.51
C SER A 103 3.95 -6.18 -7.59
N GLY A 104 2.99 -6.15 -6.66
CA GLY A 104 1.91 -7.13 -6.61
C GLY A 104 0.65 -6.65 -7.32
N PRO A 105 -0.36 -7.53 -7.40
CA PRO A 105 -1.68 -7.09 -7.79
C PRO A 105 -2.24 -6.10 -6.76
N MET A 106 -3.06 -5.18 -7.22
CA MET A 106 -3.79 -4.20 -6.40
C MET A 106 -5.21 -4.10 -6.95
N VAL A 107 -6.15 -3.69 -6.11
CA VAL A 107 -7.50 -3.35 -6.59
C VAL A 107 -7.41 -2.16 -7.53
N HIS A 108 -8.00 -2.27 -8.71
CA HIS A 108 -7.96 -1.20 -9.69
C HIS A 108 -8.56 0.10 -9.13
N PRO A 109 -8.01 1.29 -9.40
CA PRO A 109 -8.43 2.53 -8.74
C PRO A 109 -9.89 2.88 -8.99
N ASN A 110 -10.40 2.56 -10.17
CA ASN A 110 -11.81 2.78 -10.55
C ASN A 110 -12.80 1.87 -9.80
N ALA A 111 -12.34 0.72 -9.29
CA ALA A 111 -13.18 -0.22 -8.52
C ALA A 111 -13.14 0.07 -7.01
N ALA A 112 -12.11 0.77 -6.54
CA ALA A 112 -11.87 0.98 -5.11
C ALA A 112 -13.03 1.68 -4.37
N ASP A 113 -13.71 2.65 -4.99
CA ASP A 113 -14.83 3.37 -4.35
C ASP A 113 -16.12 2.55 -4.26
N ASP A 114 -16.38 1.69 -5.24
CA ASP A 114 -17.49 0.74 -5.17
C ASP A 114 -17.20 -0.34 -4.13
N TYR A 115 -15.96 -0.82 -4.07
CA TYR A 115 -15.53 -1.78 -3.07
C TYR A 115 -15.64 -1.18 -1.65
N LEU A 116 -15.11 0.02 -1.40
CA LEU A 116 -15.24 0.69 -0.10
C LEU A 116 -16.71 0.80 0.35
N ARG A 117 -17.63 1.17 -0.56
CA ARG A 117 -19.06 1.21 -0.26
C ARG A 117 -19.65 -0.15 0.10
N ASP A 118 -19.22 -1.22 -0.55
CA ASP A 118 -19.70 -2.57 -0.22
C ASP A 118 -19.12 -3.07 1.11
N VAL A 119 -17.91 -2.66 1.48
CA VAL A 119 -17.37 -2.88 2.84
C VAL A 119 -18.20 -2.11 3.87
N ASP A 120 -18.60 -0.87 3.58
CA ASP A 120 -19.47 -0.08 4.47
C ASP A 120 -20.86 -0.71 4.64
N LYS A 121 -21.45 -1.22 3.56
CA LYS A 121 -22.71 -1.97 3.64
C LYS A 121 -22.56 -3.25 4.47
N LEU A 122 -21.45 -3.97 4.30
CA LEU A 122 -21.16 -5.16 5.09
C LEU A 122 -21.06 -4.80 6.57
N GLU A 123 -20.30 -3.76 6.94
CA GLU A 123 -20.19 -3.30 8.34
C GLU A 123 -21.56 -2.89 8.90
N ALA A 124 -22.35 -2.10 8.17
CA ALA A 124 -23.68 -1.68 8.60
C ALA A 124 -24.62 -2.87 8.77
N TRP A 125 -24.51 -3.87 7.89
CA TRP A 125 -25.31 -5.08 7.98
C TRP A 125 -24.95 -5.89 9.23
N ILE A 126 -23.66 -6.05 9.49
CA ILE A 126 -23.19 -6.74 10.69
C ILE A 126 -23.63 -5.96 11.94
N GLY A 127 -23.51 -4.62 11.95
CA GLY A 127 -23.92 -3.76 13.06
C GLY A 127 -25.41 -3.84 13.43
N ASN A 128 -26.25 -4.15 12.45
CA ASN A 128 -27.69 -4.36 12.64
C ASN A 128 -28.05 -5.78 13.11
N ASN A 129 -27.09 -6.72 13.12
CA ASN A 129 -27.28 -8.09 13.57
C ASN A 129 -26.46 -8.34 14.85
N THR A 130 -26.91 -9.26 15.71
CA THR A 130 -26.24 -9.47 17.00
C THR A 130 -24.86 -10.10 16.80
N PHE A 131 -23.80 -9.44 17.26
CA PHE A 131 -22.45 -9.99 17.25
C PHE A 131 -22.31 -11.09 18.31
N LYS A 132 -21.50 -12.12 18.04
CA LYS A 132 -20.81 -12.85 19.13
C LYS A 132 -19.79 -11.91 19.78
N ASN A 133 -19.17 -12.30 20.90
CA ASN A 133 -18.13 -11.55 21.63
C ASN A 133 -16.86 -11.15 20.80
N GLN A 134 -16.88 -11.28 19.47
CA GLN A 134 -15.82 -11.01 18.50
C GLN A 134 -15.96 -9.65 17.78
N SER A 135 -16.90 -8.79 18.21
CA SER A 135 -17.20 -7.51 17.55
C SER A 135 -15.97 -6.63 17.34
N ASN A 136 -15.03 -6.61 18.29
CA ASN A 136 -13.79 -5.83 18.17
C ASN A 136 -12.87 -6.35 17.06
N ALA A 137 -12.66 -7.66 16.97
CA ALA A 137 -11.80 -8.25 15.93
C ALA A 137 -12.38 -8.03 14.53
N ILE A 138 -13.71 -8.17 14.39
CA ILE A 138 -14.44 -7.89 13.15
C ILE A 138 -14.26 -6.42 12.74
N GLY A 139 -14.50 -5.48 13.66
CA GLY A 139 -14.36 -4.04 13.38
C GLY A 139 -12.95 -3.67 12.96
N HIS A 140 -11.94 -4.19 13.66
CA HIS A 140 -10.54 -3.98 13.30
C HIS A 140 -10.19 -4.54 11.91
N PHE A 141 -10.71 -5.72 11.55
CA PHE A 141 -10.44 -6.32 10.24
C PHE A 141 -11.11 -5.57 9.08
N LEU A 142 -12.36 -5.14 9.23
CA LEU A 142 -13.04 -4.34 8.22
C LEU A 142 -12.37 -2.97 8.04
N GLU A 143 -11.98 -2.32 9.14
CA GLU A 143 -11.23 -1.06 9.09
C GLU A 143 -9.86 -1.26 8.43
N ALA A 144 -9.17 -2.35 8.72
CA ALA A 144 -7.92 -2.69 8.03
C ALA A 144 -8.13 -2.78 6.51
N ARG A 145 -9.15 -3.51 6.05
CA ARG A 145 -9.45 -3.64 4.62
C ARG A 145 -9.74 -2.28 3.96
N ARG A 146 -10.55 -1.42 4.59
CA ARG A 146 -10.79 -0.06 4.09
C ARG A 146 -9.49 0.71 3.91
N LYS A 147 -8.61 0.64 4.91
CA LYS A 147 -7.32 1.34 4.90
C LYS A 147 -6.37 0.81 3.83
N MET A 148 -6.37 -0.50 3.57
CA MET A 148 -5.64 -1.10 2.43
C MET A 148 -6.15 -0.52 1.11
N LEU A 149 -7.47 -0.55 0.88
CA LEU A 149 -8.09 -0.05 -0.36
C LEU A 149 -7.80 1.45 -0.60
N ILE A 150 -7.90 2.28 0.44
CA ILE A 150 -7.55 3.70 0.36
C ILE A 150 -6.05 3.87 0.05
N SER A 151 -5.21 3.05 0.67
CA SER A 151 -3.77 3.10 0.47
C SER A 151 -3.37 2.79 -0.98
N GLU A 152 -3.94 1.70 -1.53
CA GLU A 152 -3.74 1.27 -2.92
C GLU A 152 -4.26 2.28 -3.93
N LYS A 153 -5.49 2.77 -3.73
CA LYS A 153 -6.09 3.79 -4.59
C LYS A 153 -5.21 5.04 -4.65
N SER A 154 -4.82 5.55 -3.47
CA SER A 154 -4.01 6.77 -3.39
C SER A 154 -2.63 6.58 -4.03
N PHE A 155 -2.02 5.40 -3.83
CA PHE A 155 -0.73 5.08 -4.44
C PHE A 155 -0.82 5.06 -5.97
N GLN A 156 -1.80 4.34 -6.51
CA GLN A 156 -1.99 4.24 -7.96
C GLN A 156 -2.35 5.58 -8.60
N GLN A 157 -3.13 6.42 -7.90
CA GLN A 157 -3.39 7.80 -8.35
C GLN A 157 -2.12 8.66 -8.34
N ALA A 158 -1.25 8.51 -7.34
CA ALA A 158 0.04 9.21 -7.32
C ALA A 158 0.92 8.79 -8.50
N LEU A 159 0.98 7.49 -8.78
CA LEU A 159 1.73 6.94 -9.92
C LEU A 159 1.21 7.44 -11.28
N SER A 160 -0.08 7.74 -11.41
CA SER A 160 -0.64 8.23 -12.68
C SER A 160 -0.11 9.59 -13.14
N TYR A 161 0.51 10.37 -12.24
CA TYR A 161 1.22 11.60 -12.60
C TYR A 161 2.58 11.35 -13.25
N GLY A 162 3.10 10.12 -13.17
CA GLY A 162 4.40 9.75 -13.71
C GLY A 162 5.54 10.63 -13.16
N MET A 163 6.48 11.01 -14.02
CA MET A 163 7.61 11.85 -13.62
C MET A 163 7.21 13.26 -13.19
N HIS A 164 6.07 13.79 -13.68
CA HIS A 164 5.56 15.11 -13.27
C HIS A 164 5.08 15.14 -11.81
N GLY A 165 4.81 13.97 -11.21
CA GLY A 165 4.45 13.84 -9.80
C GLY A 165 5.65 13.72 -8.84
N VAL A 166 6.87 13.75 -9.37
CA VAL A 166 8.11 13.56 -8.61
C VAL A 166 8.99 14.78 -8.78
N PHE A 167 9.46 15.34 -7.67
CA PHE A 167 10.40 16.44 -7.71
C PHE A 167 11.74 15.97 -8.29
N ASN A 168 12.21 16.68 -9.30
CA ASN A 168 13.55 16.59 -9.82
C ASN A 168 14.09 18.02 -9.95
N LYS A 169 15.33 18.26 -9.51
CA LYS A 169 16.00 19.56 -9.61
C LYS A 169 16.06 20.10 -11.04
N GLU A 170 16.00 19.21 -12.03
CA GLU A 170 16.05 19.51 -13.46
C GLU A 170 14.66 19.78 -14.07
N LEU A 171 13.56 19.48 -13.37
CA LEU A 171 12.19 19.61 -13.87
C LEU A 171 11.42 20.72 -13.13
N ASN A 172 10.90 21.64 -13.94
CA ASN A 172 10.48 22.98 -13.59
C ASN A 172 9.45 23.06 -12.45
N CYS A 173 9.55 24.13 -11.66
CA CYS A 173 8.50 24.61 -10.74
C CYS A 173 7.13 24.88 -11.39
N GLU A 174 7.06 24.76 -12.72
CA GLU A 174 5.82 24.74 -13.50
C GLU A 174 4.93 23.55 -13.10
N ASP A 175 5.51 22.41 -12.73
CA ASP A 175 4.77 21.22 -12.28
C ASP A 175 4.46 21.22 -10.77
N ARG A 176 4.72 22.33 -10.06
CA ARG A 176 4.62 22.40 -8.59
C ARG A 176 3.28 21.89 -8.05
N GLU A 177 2.18 22.21 -8.71
CA GLU A 177 0.84 21.83 -8.22
C GLU A 177 0.60 20.34 -8.43
N ILE A 178 1.14 19.76 -9.51
CA ILE A 178 1.09 18.32 -9.77
C ILE A 178 1.94 17.58 -8.72
N ILE A 179 3.15 18.05 -8.46
CA ILE A 179 4.04 17.48 -7.43
C ILE A 179 3.37 17.55 -6.04
N LYS A 180 2.74 18.68 -5.67
CA LYS A 180 1.98 18.80 -4.42
C LYS A 180 0.84 17.80 -4.31
N GLN A 181 0.08 17.61 -5.40
CA GLN A 181 -1.02 16.66 -5.43
C GLN A 181 -0.53 15.21 -5.30
N ALA A 182 0.51 14.83 -6.06
CA ALA A 182 1.14 13.52 -5.96
C ALA A 182 1.67 13.26 -4.54
N THR A 183 2.32 14.26 -3.92
CA THR A 183 2.82 14.21 -2.55
C THR A 183 1.71 13.95 -1.53
N LYS A 184 0.58 14.65 -1.66
CA LYS A 184 -0.60 14.42 -0.79
C LYS A 184 -1.11 12.98 -0.93
N LEU A 185 -1.13 12.43 -2.13
CA LEU A 185 -1.57 11.06 -2.39
C LEU A 185 -0.58 10.02 -1.86
N TYR A 186 0.73 10.22 -2.02
CA TYR A 186 1.76 9.37 -1.40
C TYR A 186 1.63 9.36 0.13
N ASN A 187 1.50 10.52 0.78
CA ASN A 187 1.27 10.62 2.22
C ASN A 187 -0.03 9.91 2.65
N THR A 188 -1.12 10.11 1.89
CA THR A 188 -2.39 9.42 2.14
C THR A 188 -2.22 7.91 2.03
N SER A 189 -1.49 7.44 1.02
CA SER A 189 -1.20 6.03 0.82
C SER A 189 -0.44 5.45 2.00
N GLN A 190 0.67 6.07 2.38
CA GLN A 190 1.52 5.65 3.50
C GLN A 190 0.76 5.60 4.82
N ILE A 191 0.06 6.68 5.19
CA ILE A 191 -0.66 6.77 6.47
C ILE A 191 -1.73 5.69 6.57
N ASN A 192 -2.51 5.49 5.50
CA ASN A 192 -3.54 4.45 5.51
C ASN A 192 -2.91 3.05 5.48
N GLY A 193 -1.79 2.86 4.79
CA GLY A 193 -1.07 1.59 4.77
C GLY A 193 -0.57 1.15 6.15
N TRP A 194 0.07 2.06 6.89
CA TRP A 194 0.48 1.80 8.28
C TRP A 194 -0.70 1.58 9.22
N ARG A 195 -1.77 2.35 9.05
CA ARG A 195 -3.01 2.14 9.83
C ARG A 195 -3.65 0.81 9.52
N ALA A 196 -3.63 0.34 8.28
CA ALA A 196 -4.14 -0.97 7.90
C ALA A 196 -3.40 -2.08 8.67
N MET A 197 -2.06 -2.08 8.64
CA MET A 197 -1.25 -3.07 9.38
C MET A 197 -1.55 -3.03 10.88
N ALA A 198 -1.60 -1.84 11.48
CA ALA A 198 -1.93 -1.71 12.90
C ALA A 198 -3.33 -2.22 13.26
N GLN A 199 -4.31 -2.11 12.34
CA GLN A 199 -5.65 -2.65 12.54
C GLN A 199 -5.68 -4.18 12.36
N LEU A 200 -4.92 -4.73 11.41
CA LEU A 200 -4.75 -6.19 11.31
C LEU A 200 -4.15 -6.77 12.58
N ASP A 201 -3.11 -6.14 13.13
CA ASP A 201 -2.48 -6.57 14.38
C ASP A 201 -3.48 -6.56 15.55
N LYS A 202 -4.35 -5.55 15.62
CA LYS A 202 -5.43 -5.49 16.62
C LYS A 202 -6.49 -6.58 16.42
N ALA A 203 -6.90 -6.84 15.17
CA ALA A 203 -7.85 -7.90 14.87
C ALA A 203 -7.32 -9.26 15.33
N MET A 204 -6.05 -9.54 15.01
CA MET A 204 -5.33 -10.73 15.42
C MET A 204 -5.14 -10.83 16.94
N ALA A 205 -4.81 -9.73 17.62
CA ALA A 205 -4.68 -9.73 19.06
C ALA A 205 -6.01 -10.06 19.75
N ALA A 206 -7.12 -9.53 19.22
CA ALA A 206 -8.46 -9.66 19.79
C ALA A 206 -9.10 -11.05 19.63
N ASP A 207 -8.75 -11.83 18.61
CA ASP A 207 -9.33 -13.15 18.37
C ASP A 207 -8.31 -14.16 17.80
N PRO A 208 -8.09 -15.33 18.43
CA PRO A 208 -7.23 -16.38 17.88
C PRO A 208 -7.62 -16.85 16.47
N ILE A 209 -8.92 -16.92 16.15
CA ILE A 209 -9.39 -17.32 14.81
C ILE A 209 -8.93 -16.30 13.77
N ALA A 210 -8.85 -15.02 14.12
CA ALA A 210 -8.32 -14.00 13.23
C ALA A 210 -6.85 -14.24 12.91
N ARG A 211 -6.03 -14.67 13.88
CA ARG A 211 -4.62 -15.03 13.66
C ARG A 211 -4.48 -16.17 12.67
N ASP A 212 -5.32 -17.20 12.80
CA ASP A 212 -5.27 -18.39 11.96
C ASP A 212 -5.69 -18.09 10.51
N LEU A 213 -6.72 -17.25 10.33
CA LEU A 213 -7.24 -16.91 9.00
C LEU A 213 -6.40 -15.83 8.29
N ILE A 214 -5.86 -14.86 9.03
CA ILE A 214 -4.94 -13.85 8.49
C ILE A 214 -3.52 -14.44 8.33
N GLY A 215 -3.16 -15.53 9.00
CA GLY A 215 -1.98 -16.32 8.65
C GLY A 215 -0.63 -15.75 9.12
N VAL A 216 -0.59 -15.00 10.21
CA VAL A 216 0.65 -14.35 10.70
C VAL A 216 1.40 -15.19 11.75
N ASN A 217 0.77 -16.26 12.25
CA ASN A 217 1.35 -17.22 13.21
C ASN A 217 1.57 -18.63 12.62
N THR A 218 1.39 -18.82 11.31
CA THR A 218 1.68 -20.11 10.69
C THR A 218 3.18 -20.24 10.40
N PRO A 219 3.82 -21.40 10.63
CA PRO A 219 5.25 -21.63 10.36
C PRO A 219 5.67 -21.37 8.91
N THR A 220 4.71 -21.28 8.00
CA THR A 220 4.90 -20.91 6.61
C THR A 220 4.55 -19.44 6.43
N GLU A 221 5.57 -18.60 6.19
CA GLU A 221 5.43 -17.18 5.81
C GLU A 221 4.50 -16.99 4.58
N GLU A 222 4.28 -18.05 3.80
CA GLU A 222 3.44 -18.10 2.60
C GLU A 222 1.98 -17.65 2.79
N ARG A 223 1.45 -17.66 4.03
CA ARG A 223 0.07 -17.25 4.32
C ARG A 223 -0.08 -15.86 4.93
N ARG A 224 1.01 -15.13 5.13
CA ARG A 224 0.93 -13.75 5.61
C ARG A 224 0.46 -12.83 4.48
N PRO A 225 -0.38 -11.82 4.73
CA PRO A 225 -0.71 -10.83 3.72
C PRO A 225 0.55 -10.13 3.22
N LYS A 226 0.78 -10.16 1.92
CA LYS A 226 1.92 -9.49 1.27
C LYS A 226 1.89 -7.97 1.44
N PHE A 227 0.76 -7.44 1.90
CA PHE A 227 0.60 -6.03 2.24
C PHE A 227 1.53 -5.56 3.37
N TYR A 228 2.01 -6.48 4.22
CA TYR A 228 3.07 -6.19 5.21
C TYR A 228 4.44 -5.91 4.57
N ASP A 229 4.67 -6.38 3.34
CA ASP A 229 5.93 -6.25 2.60
C ASP A 229 5.94 -5.03 1.65
N ASN A 230 5.06 -4.08 1.90
CA ASN A 230 4.87 -2.91 1.05
C ASN A 230 5.95 -1.84 1.23
N ILE A 231 6.08 -1.00 0.21
CA ILE A 231 7.09 0.06 0.08
C ILE A 231 6.77 1.33 0.87
N PHE A 232 6.13 1.25 2.03
CA PHE A 232 5.67 2.45 2.75
C PHE A 232 6.81 3.41 3.13
N VAL A 233 8.00 2.89 3.41
CA VAL A 233 9.19 3.70 3.67
C VAL A 233 9.63 4.45 2.41
N ASP A 234 9.63 3.78 1.25
CA ASP A 234 10.00 4.39 -0.02
C ASP A 234 8.98 5.45 -0.44
N ILE A 235 7.68 5.19 -0.21
CA ILE A 235 6.59 6.17 -0.42
C ILE A 235 6.80 7.42 0.46
N ALA A 236 7.15 7.22 1.73
CA ALA A 236 7.43 8.31 2.66
C ALA A 236 8.61 9.17 2.19
N TYR A 237 9.67 8.51 1.73
CA TYR A 237 10.86 9.17 1.20
C TYR A 237 10.54 10.01 -0.04
N LEU A 238 9.76 9.47 -0.98
CA LEU A 238 9.29 10.20 -2.17
C LEU A 238 8.48 11.44 -1.78
N ALA A 239 7.51 11.30 -0.87
CA ALA A 239 6.71 12.43 -0.43
C ALA A 239 7.56 13.51 0.26
N ASN A 240 8.51 13.11 1.12
CA ASN A 240 9.39 14.05 1.79
C ASN A 240 10.33 14.78 0.82
N ASN A 241 10.91 14.06 -0.14
CA ASN A 241 11.76 14.65 -1.17
C ASN A 241 11.00 15.68 -2.02
N ASN A 242 9.74 15.38 -2.36
CA ASN A 242 8.89 16.32 -3.06
C ASN A 242 8.67 17.61 -2.25
N LEU A 243 8.35 17.49 -0.96
CA LEU A 243 8.14 18.66 -0.08
C LEU A 243 9.39 19.53 0.01
N VAL A 244 10.51 18.93 0.41
CA VAL A 244 11.79 19.65 0.57
C VAL A 244 12.21 20.29 -0.75
N GLY A 245 12.07 19.56 -1.86
CA GLY A 245 12.39 20.08 -3.19
C GLY A 245 11.55 21.29 -3.59
N LEU A 246 10.23 21.24 -3.36
CA LEU A 246 9.35 22.37 -3.64
C LEU A 246 9.69 23.59 -2.77
N GLU A 247 9.87 23.39 -1.47
CA GLU A 247 10.19 24.46 -0.52
C GLU A 247 11.53 25.14 -0.84
N GLU A 248 12.57 24.35 -1.11
CA GLU A 248 13.92 24.87 -1.36
C GLU A 248 14.06 25.54 -2.73
N TYR A 249 13.45 24.99 -3.78
CA TYR A 249 13.74 25.41 -5.17
C TYR A 249 12.60 26.18 -5.84
N CYS A 250 11.34 26.00 -5.42
CA CYS A 250 10.18 26.57 -6.11
C CYS A 250 9.44 27.65 -5.34
N GLU A 251 9.48 27.60 -4.01
CA GLU A 251 8.75 28.54 -3.16
C GLU A 251 9.65 29.63 -2.55
N GLY A 252 10.96 29.52 -2.74
CA GLY A 252 11.93 30.54 -2.34
C GLY A 252 12.03 30.72 -0.82
N THR A 253 11.44 29.84 -0.03
CA THR A 253 11.68 29.73 1.40
C THR A 253 13.07 29.13 1.59
N LYS A 254 14.08 29.99 1.82
CA LYS A 254 15.32 29.50 2.43
C LYS A 254 14.91 28.83 3.74
N PRO A 255 15.23 27.55 3.98
CA PRO A 255 14.99 26.97 5.28
C PRO A 255 15.82 27.76 6.29
N GLU A 256 15.17 28.59 7.10
CA GLU A 256 15.75 29.07 8.35
C GLU A 256 16.01 27.84 9.20
N LYS A 257 17.25 27.34 9.16
CA LYS A 257 17.82 26.32 10.04
C LYS A 257 16.84 25.22 10.47
N SER A 258 16.73 24.19 9.62
CA SER A 258 16.65 22.76 9.97
C SER A 258 16.39 22.50 11.47
N ILE A 259 15.12 22.25 11.82
CA ILE A 259 14.77 21.53 13.04
C ILE A 259 15.29 20.09 12.88
N ASP A 260 16.05 19.63 13.87
CA ASP A 260 16.68 18.30 13.90
C ASP A 260 15.72 17.17 13.50
N PRO A 261 16.14 16.24 12.60
CA PRO A 261 15.36 15.07 12.29
C PRO A 261 15.57 14.02 13.38
N ILE A 262 14.89 14.15 14.51
CA ILE A 262 14.76 13.04 15.48
C ILE A 262 13.32 12.97 16.00
N VAL A 263 12.43 12.35 15.22
CA VAL A 263 11.47 11.35 15.73
C VAL A 263 11.22 10.27 14.65
N ALA A 264 12.29 9.71 14.10
CA ALA A 264 12.26 8.38 13.49
C ALA A 264 12.75 7.38 14.54
N GLY A 265 11.93 7.13 15.57
CA GLY A 265 12.34 6.27 16.68
C GLY A 265 11.37 6.31 17.84
N ASN A 266 10.25 5.59 17.72
CA ASN A 266 9.61 4.88 18.84
C ASN A 266 8.47 3.98 18.33
N PHE A 267 8.82 2.98 17.51
CA PHE A 267 8.02 1.75 17.34
C PHE A 267 8.90 0.49 17.46
N ARG A 268 9.96 0.56 18.29
CA ARG A 268 10.59 -0.64 18.86
C ARG A 268 10.03 -0.84 20.26
N GLY A 269 8.99 -1.65 20.39
CA GLY A 269 8.47 -2.03 21.70
C GLY A 269 7.00 -2.44 21.73
N MET A 270 6.56 -3.28 20.80
CA MET A 270 5.34 -4.10 20.98
C MET A 270 5.57 -5.47 20.34
N ALA A 271 6.52 -6.21 20.90
CA ALA A 271 6.63 -7.65 20.76
C ALA A 271 7.10 -8.17 22.12
N SER A 272 6.15 -8.38 23.01
CA SER A 272 6.26 -9.14 24.26
C SER A 272 4.88 -9.71 24.56
#